data_AF-A0A151RE96-F1
#
_entry.id   AF-A0A151RE96-F1
#
_cell.length_a   1.000
_cell.length_b   1.000
_cell.length_c   1.000
_cell.angle_alpha   90.00
_cell.angle_beta   90.00
_cell.angle_gamma   90.00
#
_symmetry.space_group_name_H-M   'P 1'
#
loop_
_entity.id
_entity.type
_entity.pdbx_description
1 polymer ?
#
loop_
_entity_poly.entity_id
_entity_poly.type
_entity_poly.pdbx_seq_one_letter_code
_entity_poly.pdbx_strand_id
1 'polypeptide(L)' 'MDREEVIEGGPWMIFDHYIMVRPWILDFVASNEKIDCTLAWIHFPCLGINFYDTSMLLAFFMMVGVGKLKKD' A
#
# COMPACT_ATOMS: atom_id res chain seq x y z
N MET A 1 -15.78 -11.77 -8.71
CA MET A 1 -14.64 -11.18 -8.02
C MET A 1 -15.12 -9.92 -7.38
N ASP A 2 -15.11 -9.89 -6.06
CA ASP A 2 -15.59 -8.75 -5.30
C ASP A 2 -14.55 -7.62 -5.32
N ARG A 3 -15.01 -6.37 -5.19
CA ARG A 3 -14.11 -5.21 -5.17
C ARG A 3 -13.07 -5.32 -4.04
N GLU A 4 -13.48 -5.81 -2.88
CA GLU A 4 -12.58 -6.06 -1.75
C GLU A 4 -11.53 -7.11 -2.09
N GLU A 5 -11.93 -8.21 -2.72
CA GLU A 5 -11.04 -9.30 -3.12
C GLU A 5 -9.97 -8.82 -4.11
N VAL A 6 -10.32 -7.90 -5.01
CA VAL A 6 -9.36 -7.29 -5.94
C VAL A 6 -8.40 -6.38 -5.17
N ILE A 7 -8.90 -5.47 -4.33
CA ILE A 7 -8.12 -4.51 -3.51
C ILE A 7 -7.14 -5.21 -2.56
N GLU A 8 -7.56 -6.31 -1.95
CA GLU A 8 -6.85 -7.01 -0.87
C GLU A 8 -6.06 -8.23 -1.36
N GLY A 9 -6.40 -8.79 -2.53
CA GLY A 9 -5.98 -10.13 -2.94
C GLY A 9 -4.63 -10.28 -3.61
N GLY A 10 -3.86 -9.21 -3.87
CA GLY A 10 -2.59 -9.40 -4.57
C GLY A 10 -1.64 -8.21 -4.63
N PRO A 11 -0.36 -8.47 -4.97
CA PRO A 11 0.65 -7.45 -5.05
C PRO A 11 0.35 -6.52 -6.23
N TRP A 12 0.09 -5.26 -5.90
CA TRP A 12 -0.13 -4.17 -6.85
C TRP A 12 1.17 -3.72 -7.54
N MET A 13 2.06 -4.64 -7.89
CA MET A 13 3.36 -4.35 -8.49
C MET A 13 3.52 -5.09 -9.82
N ILE A 14 3.83 -4.36 -10.88
CA ILE A 14 4.27 -4.90 -12.16
C ILE A 14 5.62 -4.26 -12.48
N PHE A 15 6.65 -5.08 -12.70
CA PHE A 15 8.03 -4.62 -12.96
C PHE A 15 8.55 -3.60 -11.94
N ASP A 16 8.32 -3.82 -10.64
CA ASP A 16 8.67 -2.89 -9.55
C ASP A 16 7.94 -1.53 -9.57
N HIS A 17 6.92 -1.38 -10.42
CA HIS A 17 6.05 -0.21 -10.44
C HIS A 17 4.74 -0.52 -9.73
N TYR A 18 4.35 0.35 -8.79
CA TYR A 18 3.06 0.25 -8.11
C TYR A 18 1.93 0.67 -9.05
N ILE A 19 0.88 -0.16 -9.10
CA ILE A 19 -0.37 0.15 -9.78
C ILE A 19 -1.33 0.73 -8.75
N MET A 20 -1.88 1.89 -9.09
CA MET A 20 -2.95 2.48 -8.32
C MET A 20 -4.30 1.99 -8.82
N VAL A 21 -5.14 1.53 -7.91
CA VAL A 21 -6.53 1.18 -8.19
C VAL A 21 -7.45 2.10 -7.40
N ARG A 22 -8.46 2.64 -8.07
CA ARG A 22 -9.52 3.46 -7.47
C ARG A 22 -10.87 3.13 -8.08
N PRO A 23 -11.99 3.43 -7.39
CA PRO A 23 -13.31 3.38 -8.01
C PRO A 23 -13.38 4.28 -9.25
N TRP A 24 -14.18 3.87 -10.23
CA TRP A 24 -14.46 4.70 -11.40
C TRP A 24 -15.10 6.03 -10.98
N ILE A 25 -14.66 7.12 -11.61
CA ILE A 25 -15.24 8.46 -11.45
C ILE A 25 -15.49 9.01 -12.86
N LEU A 26 -16.60 9.70 -13.05
CA LEU A 26 -16.83 10.45 -14.29
C LEU A 26 -15.78 11.55 -14.44
N ASP A 27 -15.36 11.81 -15.67
CA ASP A 27 -14.37 12.83 -16.01
C ASP A 27 -12.97 12.64 -15.40
N PHE A 28 -12.59 11.39 -15.12
CA PHE A 28 -11.24 11.06 -14.65
C PHE A 28 -10.19 11.43 -15.72
N VAL A 29 -9.31 12.38 -15.37
CA VAL A 29 -8.18 12.79 -16.21
C VAL A 29 -6.88 12.56 -15.42
N ALA A 30 -6.16 11.49 -15.76
CA ALA A 30 -4.96 11.06 -15.03
C ALA A 30 -3.91 12.17 -14.85
N SER A 31 -3.76 13.09 -15.81
CA SER A 31 -2.79 14.20 -15.73
C SER A 31 -3.19 15.32 -14.77
N ASN A 32 -4.46 15.40 -14.39
CA ASN A 32 -5.02 16.47 -13.56
C ASN A 32 -5.33 16.02 -12.13
N GLU A 33 -5.16 14.73 -11.85
CA GLU A 33 -5.48 14.12 -10.57
C GLU A 33 -4.30 14.23 -9.61
N LYS A 34 -4.57 14.77 -8.42
CA LYS A 34 -3.61 14.83 -7.33
C LYS A 34 -3.76 13.58 -6.46
N ILE A 35 -2.67 12.87 -6.26
CA ILE A 35 -2.61 11.70 -5.39
C ILE A 35 -2.11 12.17 -4.02
N ASP A 36 -3.01 12.31 -3.05
CA ASP A 36 -2.63 12.68 -1.68
C ASP A 36 -2.19 11.48 -0.85
N CYS A 37 -2.81 10.32 -1.07
CA CYS A 37 -2.51 9.05 -0.36
C CYS A 37 -2.62 7.87 -1.33
N THR A 38 -1.77 6.86 -1.17
CA THR A 38 -1.81 5.61 -1.97
C THR A 38 -1.70 4.40 -1.06
N LEU A 39 -2.52 3.39 -1.31
CA LEU A 39 -2.34 2.06 -0.70
C LEU A 39 -1.23 1.33 -1.46
N ALA A 40 -0.11 1.06 -0.80
CA ALA A 40 1.01 0.33 -1.36
C ALA A 40 1.33 -0.90 -0.50
N TRP A 41 1.59 -2.03 -1.15
CA TRP A 41 2.13 -3.22 -0.50
C TRP A 41 3.62 -3.06 -0.33
N ILE A 42 4.09 -2.81 0.89
CA ILE A 42 5.53 -2.72 1.12
C ILE A 42 6.09 -4.14 1.27
N HIS A 43 6.87 -4.57 0.28
CA HIS A 43 7.64 -5.81 0.37
C HIS A 43 9.09 -5.48 0.77
N PHE A 44 9.59 -6.11 1.83
CA PHE A 44 10.98 -5.97 2.26
C PHE A 44 11.76 -7.25 1.91
N PRO A 45 12.29 -7.37 0.68
CA PRO A 45 12.90 -8.62 0.20
C PRO A 45 14.13 -9.06 1.03
N CYS A 46 14.74 -8.15 1.78
CA CYS A 46 15.90 -8.42 2.63
C CYS A 46 15.70 -8.02 4.09
N LEU A 47 14.46 -7.96 4.60
CA LEU A 47 14.25 -7.81 6.05
C LEU A 47 14.69 -9.11 6.69
N GLY A 48 15.98 -9.19 7.05
CA GLY A 48 16.56 -10.33 7.72
C GLY A 48 15.99 -10.42 9.12
N ILE A 49 14.74 -10.89 9.24
CA ILE A 49 13.97 -10.99 10.49
C ILE A 49 14.80 -11.68 11.58
N ASN A 50 15.62 -12.66 11.19
CA ASN A 50 16.52 -13.39 12.07
C ASN A 50 17.67 -12.56 12.66
N PHE A 51 17.93 -11.35 12.13
CA PHE A 51 19.00 -10.45 12.56
C PHE A 51 18.49 -9.25 13.36
N TYR A 52 17.17 -9.08 13.48
CA TYR A 52 16.58 -7.98 14.24
C TYR A 52 15.93 -8.51 15.52
N ASP A 53 16.10 -7.75 16.61
CA ASP A 53 15.33 -8.00 17.83
C ASP A 53 13.83 -7.80 17.56
N THR A 54 13.00 -8.65 18.14
CA THR A 54 11.55 -8.63 17.98
C THR A 54 10.96 -7.26 18.32
N SER A 55 11.52 -6.53 19.29
CA SER A 55 11.07 -5.19 19.67
C SER A 55 11.32 -4.15 18.57
N MET A 56 12.43 -4.25 17.83
CA MET A 56 12.72 -3.36 16.71
C MET A 56 11.81 -3.64 15.53
N LEU A 57 11.57 -4.92 15.22
CA LEU A 57 10.61 -5.31 14.18
C LEU A 57 9.20 -4.80 14.53
N LEU A 58 8.77 -4.97 15.79
CA LEU A 58 7.47 -4.47 16.25
C LEU A 58 7.37 -2.94 16.12
N ALA A 59 8.39 -2.20 16.56
CA ALA A 59 8.41 -0.74 16.42
C ALA A 59 8.33 -0.29 14.96
N PHE A 60 9.02 -1.00 14.06
CA PHE A 60 8.99 -0.75 12.63
C PHE A 60 7.59 -1.00 12.04
N PHE A 61 6.97 -2.15 12.35
CA PHE A 61 5.61 -2.46 11.92
C PHE A 61 4.58 -1.46 12.48
N MET A 62 4.74 -1.05 13.74
CA MET A 62 3.88 -0.02 14.35
C MET A 62 4.03 1.33 13.64
N MET A 63 5.25 1.72 13.24
CA MET A 63 5.47 2.97 12.50
C MET A 63 4.81 2.93 11.12
N VAL A 64 4.94 1.82 10.39
CA VAL A 64 4.30 1.63 9.08
C VAL A 64 2.77 1.58 9.22
N GLY A 65 2.25 0.99 10.30
CA GLY A 65 0.81 0.91 10.59
C GLY A 65 0.12 2.23 10.97
N VAL A 66 0.87 3.32 11.19
CA VAL A 66 0.32 4.64 11.59
C VAL A 66 0.04 5.56 10.37
N GLY A 67 0.00 5.00 9.16
CA GLY A 67 -0.62 5.66 8.01
C GLY A 67 -2.14 5.78 8.20
N LYS A 68 -2.58 6.87 8.86
CA LYS A 68 -4.00 7.09 9.14
C LYS A 68 -4.84 7.04 7.87
N LEU A 69 -5.77 6.09 7.83
CA LEU A 69 -7.00 6.20 7.06
C LEU A 69 -7.75 7.42 7.60
N LYS A 70 -7.52 8.59 7.02
CA LYS A 70 -8.44 9.72 7.14
C LYS A 70 -9.70 9.33 6.38
N LYS A 71 -10.64 8.78 7.13
CA LYS A 71 -11.97 8.43 6.65
C LYS A 71 -12.80 9.72 6.73
N ASP A 72 -12.80 10.47 5.63
CA ASP A 72 -13.82 11.48 5.36
C ASP A 72 -15.09 10.78 4.85
#